data_AF-A0A1F9KFN3-F1
#
_entry.id   AF-A0A1F9KFN3-F1
#
_cell.length_a   1.000
_cell.length_b   1.000
_cell.length_c   1.000
_cell.angle_alpha   90.00
_cell.angle_beta   90.00
_cell.angle_gamma   90.00
#
_symmetry.space_group_name_H-M   'P 1'
#
loop_
_entity.id
_entity.type
_entity.pdbx_description
1 polymer ?
#
loop_
_entity_poly.entity_id
_entity_poly.type
_entity_poly.pdbx_seq_one_letter_code
_entity_poly.pdbx_strand_id
1 'polypeptide(L)'
;MERLTPEQLKREQAATLASPRMRYGLLARMLFLTADLFYGRRKSLSKFKVLEIIARMPYQAWENVAYIAMTHTHGEPGFARRIFQRVQESRIQQDNEQWHLLILEELKNNRGIRENFFQHWLIPQAIAFFYYHISWLLYVIRPRWSYLLNAHFEDHAEHEYMEFVAENPALEQEAFESLFRDDYGHFSSLADMFRQIGYDEKAHKLESLARLQAARFQ
;
A
#
# COMPACT_ATOMS: atom_id res chain seq x y z
N MET A 1 -6.22 -0.96 -11.33
CA MET A 1 -4.83 -0.99 -11.83
C MET A 1 -4.71 -2.04 -12.93
N GLU A 2 -3.61 -2.01 -13.69
CA GLU A 2 -3.35 -3.01 -14.73
C GLU A 2 -3.22 -4.40 -14.12
N ARG A 3 -3.87 -5.41 -14.73
CA ARG A 3 -3.77 -6.81 -14.30
C ARG A 3 -2.83 -7.55 -15.22
N LEU A 4 -1.78 -8.10 -14.64
CA LEU A 4 -0.69 -8.71 -15.38
C LEU A 4 -0.95 -10.19 -15.62
N THR A 5 -0.42 -10.69 -16.74
CA THR A 5 -0.36 -12.14 -17.00
C THR A 5 0.63 -12.83 -16.04
N PRO A 6 0.50 -14.14 -15.79
CA PRO A 6 1.45 -14.87 -14.94
C PRO A 6 2.92 -14.69 -15.32
N GLU A 7 3.22 -14.64 -16.62
CA GLU A 7 4.59 -14.43 -17.11
C GLU A 7 5.09 -13.00 -16.92
N GLN A 8 4.20 -12.00 -16.92
CA GLN A 8 4.56 -10.63 -16.54
C GLN A 8 4.78 -10.53 -15.04
N LEU A 9 3.93 -11.14 -14.22
CA LEU A 9 4.05 -11.17 -12.76
C LEU A 9 5.40 -11.75 -12.30
N LYS A 10 5.83 -12.88 -12.88
CA LYS A 10 7.15 -13.46 -12.58
C LYS A 10 8.31 -12.56 -12.99
N ARG A 11 8.18 -11.85 -14.11
CA ARG A 11 9.18 -10.87 -14.57
C ARG A 11 9.27 -9.68 -13.62
N GLU A 12 8.14 -9.15 -13.17
CA GLU A 12 8.07 -8.06 -12.20
C GLU A 12 8.65 -8.48 -10.84
N GLN A 13 8.37 -9.71 -10.39
CA GLN A 13 9.00 -10.27 -9.20
C GLN A 13 10.52 -10.32 -9.33
N ALA A 14 11.03 -10.90 -10.43
CA ALA A 14 12.47 -10.99 -10.67
C ALA A 14 13.14 -9.60 -10.74
N ALA A 15 12.50 -8.63 -11.40
CA ALA A 15 12.99 -7.27 -11.50
C ALA A 15 13.05 -6.58 -10.14
N THR A 16 12.03 -6.76 -9.29
CA THR A 16 11.97 -6.21 -7.94
C THR A 16 13.08 -6.80 -7.07
N LEU A 17 13.21 -8.13 -7.04
CA LEU A 17 14.21 -8.83 -6.23
C LEU A 17 15.66 -8.51 -6.64
N ALA A 18 15.88 -8.15 -7.91
CA ALA A 18 17.17 -7.69 -8.40
C ALA A 18 17.44 -6.21 -8.12
N SER A 19 16.41 -5.42 -7.79
CA SER A 19 16.54 -4.00 -7.51
C SER A 19 16.87 -3.75 -6.03
N PRO A 20 17.70 -2.75 -5.71
CA PRO A 20 17.92 -2.37 -4.32
C PRO A 20 16.70 -1.60 -3.78
N ARG A 21 16.33 -1.89 -2.54
CA ARG A 21 15.39 -1.07 -1.76
C ARG A 21 15.81 0.39 -1.74
N MET A 22 14.83 1.30 -1.70
CA MET A 22 15.08 2.73 -1.58
C MET A 22 15.83 3.07 -0.28
N ARG A 23 16.55 4.21 -0.30
CA ARG A 23 17.17 4.73 0.93
C ARG A 23 16.10 5.37 1.83
N TYR A 24 15.55 4.58 2.73
CA TYR A 24 14.47 5.01 3.63
C TYR A 24 14.87 6.17 4.55
N GLY A 25 14.01 7.18 4.61
CA GLY A 25 14.10 8.28 5.55
C GLY A 25 13.81 7.87 6.99
N LEU A 26 14.05 8.77 7.96
CA LEU A 26 13.89 8.49 9.39
C LEU A 26 12.49 7.98 9.75
N LEU A 27 11.44 8.64 9.27
CA LEU A 27 10.05 8.27 9.58
C LEU A 27 9.70 6.86 9.09
N ALA A 28 10.06 6.52 7.84
CA ALA A 28 9.84 5.19 7.27
C ALA A 28 10.62 4.12 8.06
N ARG A 29 11.89 4.39 8.40
CA ARG A 29 12.69 3.47 9.23
C ARG A 29 12.07 3.25 10.61
N MET A 30 11.58 4.30 11.26
CA MET A 30 10.90 4.17 12.56
C MET A 30 9.62 3.35 12.44
N LEU A 31 8.83 3.55 11.37
CA LEU A 31 7.63 2.77 11.10
C LEU A 31 7.94 1.28 10.92
N PHE A 32 8.90 0.94 10.06
CA PHE A 32 9.27 -0.46 9.80
C PHE A 32 9.89 -1.13 11.02
N LEU A 33 10.73 -0.42 11.78
CA LEU A 33 11.26 -0.94 13.05
C LEU A 33 10.14 -1.20 14.07
N THR A 34 9.14 -0.33 14.12
CA THR A 34 7.97 -0.51 15.00
C THR A 34 7.15 -1.73 14.56
N ALA A 35 6.91 -1.89 13.25
CA ALA A 35 6.23 -3.07 12.72
C ALA A 35 7.02 -4.36 13.02
N ASP A 36 8.34 -4.37 12.80
CA ASP A 36 9.19 -5.52 13.09
C ASP A 36 9.24 -5.85 14.59
N LEU A 37 9.17 -4.84 15.47
CA LEU A 37 9.14 -5.04 16.92
C LEU A 37 7.85 -5.75 17.36
N PHE A 38 6.70 -5.36 16.80
CA PHE A 38 5.40 -5.92 17.19
C PHE A 38 5.02 -7.19 16.43
N TYR A 39 5.41 -7.35 15.17
CA TYR A 39 4.98 -8.47 14.31
C TYR A 39 6.12 -9.39 13.86
N GLY A 40 7.35 -9.05 14.23
CA GLY A 40 8.54 -9.79 13.83
C GLY A 40 9.01 -9.46 12.41
N ARG A 41 10.23 -9.92 12.10
CA ARG A 41 10.86 -9.72 10.78
C ARG A 41 10.39 -10.72 9.73
N ARG A 42 9.76 -11.83 10.13
CA ARG A 42 9.28 -12.84 9.18
C ARG A 42 8.01 -12.34 8.50
N LYS A 43 7.94 -12.49 7.18
CA LYS A 43 6.73 -12.23 6.40
C LYS A 43 5.65 -13.23 6.82
N SER A 44 4.44 -12.74 7.03
CA SER A 44 3.28 -13.55 7.40
C SER A 44 2.00 -12.83 6.98
N LEU A 45 0.92 -13.59 6.77
CA LEU A 45 -0.39 -13.02 6.42
C LEU A 45 -0.86 -11.98 7.45
N SER A 46 -0.64 -12.26 8.75
CA SER A 46 -0.97 -11.31 9.83
C SER A 46 -0.16 -10.02 9.76
N LYS A 47 1.14 -10.09 9.41
CA LYS A 47 1.96 -8.89 9.23
C LYS A 47 1.50 -8.09 8.01
N PHE A 48 1.26 -8.75 6.88
CA PHE A 48 0.74 -8.09 5.67
C PHE A 48 -0.59 -7.40 5.94
N LYS A 49 -1.55 -8.08 6.58
CA LYS A 49 -2.84 -7.49 6.97
C LYS A 49 -2.65 -6.16 7.73
N VAL A 50 -1.68 -6.11 8.65
CA VAL A 50 -1.39 -4.88 9.40
C VAL A 50 -0.77 -3.80 8.51
N LEU A 51 0.13 -4.17 7.60
CA LEU A 51 0.68 -3.23 6.62
C LEU A 51 -0.44 -2.64 5.75
N GLU A 52 -1.38 -3.43 5.24
CA GLU A 52 -2.53 -2.94 4.44
C GLU A 52 -3.48 -1.99 5.19
N ILE A 53 -3.61 -2.15 6.52
CA ILE A 53 -4.35 -1.21 7.36
C ILE A 53 -3.63 0.15 7.40
N ILE A 54 -2.31 0.14 7.41
CA ILE A 54 -1.47 1.33 7.49
C ILE A 54 -1.31 1.99 6.11
N ALA A 55 -1.19 1.19 5.04
CA ALA A 55 -0.95 1.59 3.65
C ALA A 55 -1.98 2.59 3.14
N ARG A 56 -3.25 2.41 3.50
CA ARG A 56 -4.34 3.31 3.09
C ARG A 56 -4.31 4.72 3.71
N MET A 57 -3.56 4.93 4.80
CA MET A 57 -3.64 6.16 5.61
C MET A 57 -3.15 7.42 4.87
N PRO A 58 -2.05 7.40 4.10
CA PRO A 58 -1.60 8.58 3.35
C PRO A 58 -2.63 9.03 2.33
N TYR A 59 -3.28 8.09 1.63
CA TYR A 59 -4.35 8.40 0.67
C TYR A 59 -5.55 9.09 1.32
N GLN A 60 -6.02 8.58 2.46
CA GLN A 60 -7.08 9.21 3.25
C GLN A 60 -6.69 10.61 3.72
N ALA A 61 -5.42 10.79 4.14
CA ALA A 61 -4.92 12.09 4.55
C ALA A 61 -4.90 13.09 3.38
N TRP A 62 -4.47 12.67 2.19
CA TRP A 62 -4.43 13.53 1.00
C TRP A 62 -5.85 13.89 0.53
N GLU A 63 -6.77 12.93 0.54
CA GLU A 63 -8.18 13.15 0.25
C GLU A 63 -8.79 14.17 1.22
N ASN A 64 -8.55 14.00 2.53
CA ASN A 64 -9.05 14.92 3.54
C ASN A 64 -8.55 16.36 3.31
N VAL A 65 -7.25 16.54 3.08
CA VAL A 65 -6.67 17.87 2.80
C VAL A 65 -7.24 18.46 1.51
N ALA A 66 -7.44 17.64 0.48
CA ALA A 66 -8.02 18.09 -0.77
C ALA A 66 -9.47 18.57 -0.60
N TYR A 67 -10.28 17.90 0.22
CA TYR A 67 -11.64 18.36 0.55
C TYR A 67 -11.66 19.69 1.30
N ILE A 68 -10.76 19.87 2.27
CA ILE A 68 -10.59 21.14 2.97
C ILE A 68 -10.19 22.25 1.98
N ALA A 69 -9.21 21.98 1.12
CA ALA A 69 -8.75 22.93 0.12
C ALA A 69 -9.86 23.34 -0.86
N MET A 70 -10.66 22.40 -1.37
CA MET A 70 -11.80 22.70 -2.26
C MET A 70 -12.85 23.59 -1.59
N THR A 71 -13.13 23.36 -0.30
CA THR A 71 -14.07 24.19 0.47
C THR A 71 -13.64 25.66 0.50
N HIS A 72 -12.33 25.92 0.57
CA HIS A 72 -11.79 27.28 0.60
C HIS A 72 -11.42 27.86 -0.78
N THR A 73 -11.45 27.05 -1.85
CA THR A 73 -11.06 27.47 -3.22
C THR A 73 -12.19 27.35 -4.25
N HIS A 74 -13.44 27.26 -3.77
CA HIS A 74 -14.64 27.16 -4.60
C HIS A 74 -14.83 28.32 -5.59
N GLY A 75 -14.16 29.46 -5.38
CA GLY A 75 -14.14 30.60 -6.31
C GLY A 75 -13.26 30.41 -7.55
N GLU A 76 -12.43 29.36 -7.62
CA GLU A 76 -11.52 29.08 -8.75
C GLU A 76 -11.80 27.70 -9.37
N PRO A 77 -12.70 27.60 -10.37
CA PRO A 77 -13.14 26.31 -10.93
C PRO A 77 -12.00 25.45 -11.50
N GLY A 78 -10.98 26.07 -12.10
CA GLY A 78 -9.83 25.36 -12.66
C GLY A 78 -8.93 24.73 -11.59
N PHE A 79 -8.75 25.40 -10.45
CA PHE A 79 -8.00 24.86 -9.32
C PHE A 79 -8.79 23.73 -8.64
N ALA A 80 -10.08 23.95 -8.38
CA ALA A 80 -10.97 22.94 -7.81
C ALA A 80 -11.02 21.65 -8.66
N ARG A 81 -11.07 21.77 -10.00
CA ARG A 81 -11.03 20.61 -10.92
C ARG A 81 -9.75 19.79 -10.77
N ARG A 82 -8.58 20.45 -10.67
CA ARG A 82 -7.28 19.76 -10.49
C ARG A 82 -7.20 19.04 -9.15
N ILE A 83 -7.70 19.66 -8.07
CA ILE A 83 -7.74 19.03 -6.75
C ILE A 83 -8.69 17.82 -6.74
N PHE A 84 -9.86 17.96 -7.37
CA PHE A 84 -10.83 16.87 -7.47
C PHE A 84 -10.31 15.67 -8.27
N GLN A 85 -9.56 15.89 -9.35
CA GLN A 85 -8.91 14.81 -10.10
C GLN A 85 -7.90 14.05 -9.21
N ARG A 86 -7.09 14.76 -8.42
CA ARG A 86 -6.15 14.13 -7.49
C ARG A 86 -6.87 13.29 -6.42
N VAL A 87 -8.03 13.74 -5.94
CA VAL A 87 -8.87 12.98 -5.00
C VAL A 87 -9.34 11.67 -5.61
N GLN A 88 -9.85 11.71 -6.86
CA GLN A 88 -10.29 10.49 -7.54
C GLN A 88 -9.15 9.49 -7.71
N GLU A 89 -7.96 9.94 -8.09
CA GLU A 89 -6.78 9.08 -8.22
C GLU A 89 -6.38 8.46 -6.88
N SER A 90 -6.37 9.24 -5.80
CA SER A 90 -6.05 8.73 -4.46
C SER A 90 -7.10 7.75 -3.92
N ARG A 91 -8.37 7.91 -4.30
CA ARG A 91 -9.42 6.93 -3.98
C ARG A 91 -9.20 5.58 -4.65
N ILE A 92 -8.80 5.59 -5.92
CA ILE A 92 -8.53 4.35 -6.65
C ILE A 92 -7.42 3.55 -5.96
N GLN A 93 -6.38 4.24 -5.47
CA GLN A 93 -5.29 3.61 -4.71
C GLN A 93 -5.78 3.12 -3.35
N GLN A 94 -6.51 3.95 -2.61
CA GLN A 94 -7.10 3.55 -1.32
C GLN A 94 -8.01 2.32 -1.45
N ASP A 95 -8.84 2.26 -2.48
CA ASP A 95 -9.73 1.12 -2.73
C ASP A 95 -8.91 -0.13 -3.08
N ASN A 96 -7.79 0.02 -3.79
CA ASN A 96 -6.89 -1.08 -4.06
C ASN A 96 -6.26 -1.66 -2.78
N GLU A 97 -5.74 -0.81 -1.89
CA GLU A 97 -5.27 -1.22 -0.54
C GLU A 97 -6.38 -1.90 0.29
N GLN A 98 -7.63 -1.45 0.08
CA GLN A 98 -8.78 -2.05 0.74
C GLN A 98 -9.04 -3.48 0.23
N TRP A 99 -8.88 -3.73 -1.08
CA TRP A 99 -8.99 -5.07 -1.64
C TRP A 99 -7.88 -5.99 -1.13
N HIS A 100 -6.63 -5.52 -1.06
CA HIS A 100 -5.52 -6.28 -0.47
C HIS A 100 -5.85 -6.74 0.95
N LEU A 101 -6.31 -5.82 1.81
CA LEU A 101 -6.71 -6.15 3.18
C LEU A 101 -7.81 -7.21 3.23
N LEU A 102 -8.86 -7.07 2.40
CA LEU A 102 -10.01 -7.98 2.42
C LEU A 102 -9.62 -9.39 1.97
N ILE A 103 -8.79 -9.50 0.93
CA ILE A 103 -8.26 -10.78 0.44
C ILE A 103 -7.39 -11.45 1.49
N LEU A 104 -6.50 -10.69 2.16
CA LEU A 104 -5.66 -11.23 3.24
C LEU A 104 -6.49 -11.70 4.43
N GLU A 105 -7.53 -10.95 4.81
CA GLU A 105 -8.42 -11.30 5.92
C GLU A 105 -9.19 -12.60 5.61
N GLU A 106 -9.73 -12.73 4.39
CA GLU A 106 -10.38 -13.95 3.92
C GLU A 106 -9.41 -15.14 3.94
N LEU A 107 -8.22 -15.00 3.34
CA LEU A 107 -7.22 -16.06 3.31
C LEU A 107 -6.78 -16.48 4.72
N LYS A 108 -6.59 -15.52 5.62
CA LYS A 108 -6.26 -15.77 7.03
C LYS A 108 -7.36 -16.58 7.72
N ASN A 109 -8.62 -16.20 7.52
CA ASN A 109 -9.78 -16.87 8.10
C ASN A 109 -9.91 -18.31 7.56
N ASN A 110 -9.73 -18.51 6.25
CA ASN A 110 -9.73 -19.83 5.62
C ASN A 110 -8.62 -20.74 6.15
N ARG A 111 -7.46 -20.17 6.50
CA ARG A 111 -6.33 -20.90 7.11
C ARG A 111 -6.46 -21.08 8.63
N GLY A 112 -7.53 -20.59 9.25
CA GLY A 112 -7.77 -20.72 10.69
C GLY A 112 -6.72 -20.02 11.57
N ILE A 113 -6.01 -19.01 11.02
CA ILE A 113 -4.96 -18.29 11.74
C ILE A 113 -5.61 -17.40 12.80
N ARG A 114 -5.27 -17.65 14.07
CA ARG A 114 -5.76 -16.89 15.21
C ARG A 114 -4.81 -15.76 15.54
N GLU A 115 -5.38 -14.58 15.75
CA GLU A 115 -4.64 -13.37 16.09
C GLU A 115 -5.01 -12.90 17.50
N ASN A 116 -4.02 -12.37 18.22
CA ASN A 116 -4.26 -11.71 19.48
C ASN A 116 -4.93 -10.35 19.23
N PHE A 117 -6.06 -10.09 19.91
CA PHE A 117 -6.80 -8.83 19.86
C PHE A 117 -5.90 -7.60 20.07
N PHE A 118 -5.09 -7.58 21.13
CA PHE A 118 -4.23 -6.41 21.39
C PHE A 118 -3.27 -6.14 20.24
N GLN A 119 -2.57 -7.18 19.80
CA GLN A 119 -1.52 -7.06 18.81
C GLN A 119 -2.06 -6.80 17.39
N HIS A 120 -3.20 -7.37 17.01
CA HIS A 120 -3.68 -7.32 15.62
C HIS A 120 -4.94 -6.47 15.42
N TRP A 121 -5.40 -5.80 16.48
CA TRP A 121 -6.48 -4.83 16.43
C TRP A 121 -6.06 -3.49 17.07
N LEU A 122 -5.61 -3.46 18.32
CA LEU A 122 -5.30 -2.17 18.98
C LEU A 122 -4.04 -1.50 18.42
N ILE A 123 -2.95 -2.26 18.28
CA ILE A 123 -1.66 -1.73 17.81
C ILE A 123 -1.74 -1.20 16.36
N PRO A 124 -2.32 -1.93 15.38
CA PRO A 124 -2.49 -1.41 14.02
C PRO A 124 -3.25 -0.09 14.00
N GLN A 125 -4.31 0.04 14.80
CA GLN A 125 -5.12 1.27 14.85
C GLN A 125 -4.34 2.45 15.43
N ALA A 126 -3.53 2.21 16.47
CA ALA A 126 -2.66 3.24 17.00
C ALA A 126 -1.62 3.68 15.96
N ILE A 127 -0.95 2.74 15.28
CA ILE A 127 0.03 3.04 14.22
C ILE A 127 -0.64 3.80 13.08
N ALA A 128 -1.79 3.32 12.60
CA ALA A 128 -2.57 3.94 11.54
C ALA A 128 -2.97 5.38 11.91
N PHE A 129 -3.44 5.61 13.14
CA PHE A 129 -3.76 6.94 13.64
C PHE A 129 -2.56 7.89 13.56
N PHE A 130 -1.40 7.51 14.09
CA PHE A 130 -0.21 8.37 14.04
C PHE A 130 0.29 8.57 12.61
N TYR A 131 0.27 7.50 11.79
CA TYR A 131 0.73 7.55 10.42
C TYR A 131 -0.16 8.44 9.54
N TYR A 132 -1.47 8.43 9.75
CA TYR A 132 -2.43 9.36 9.15
C TYR A 132 -2.07 10.81 9.49
N HIS A 133 -1.90 11.15 10.78
CA HIS A 133 -1.63 12.53 11.20
C HIS A 133 -0.27 13.03 10.72
N ILE A 134 0.75 12.17 10.70
CA ILE A 134 2.06 12.49 10.12
C ILE A 134 1.92 12.76 8.63
N SER A 135 1.25 11.86 7.90
CA SER A 135 1.05 12.00 6.45
C SER A 135 0.26 13.27 6.10
N TRP A 136 -0.78 13.57 6.88
CA TRP A 136 -1.58 14.79 6.79
C TRP A 136 -0.73 16.04 7.01
N LEU A 137 0.03 16.10 8.13
CA LEU A 137 0.85 17.24 8.48
C LEU A 137 1.94 17.50 7.43
N LEU A 138 2.62 16.44 6.98
CA LEU A 138 3.60 16.53 5.91
C LEU A 138 2.95 17.01 4.61
N TYR A 139 1.75 16.55 4.30
CA TYR A 139 1.06 16.93 3.07
C TYR A 139 0.65 18.41 3.08
N VAL A 140 0.17 18.93 4.21
CA VAL A 140 -0.17 20.34 4.38
C VAL A 140 1.08 21.24 4.35
N ILE A 141 2.17 20.85 5.03
CA ILE A 141 3.40 21.67 5.10
C ILE A 141 4.16 21.63 3.77
N ARG A 142 4.42 20.43 3.26
CA ARG A 142 5.19 20.22 2.04
C ARG A 142 4.81 18.88 1.41
N PRO A 143 3.85 18.85 0.46
CA PRO A 143 3.32 17.62 -0.16
C PRO A 143 4.39 16.61 -0.58
N ARG A 144 5.54 17.10 -1.07
CA ARG A 144 6.72 16.31 -1.43
C ARG A 144 7.17 15.33 -0.34
N TRP A 145 7.14 15.75 0.93
CA TRP A 145 7.57 14.89 2.03
C TRP A 145 6.59 13.77 2.30
N SER A 146 5.28 14.04 2.14
CA SER A 146 4.24 13.02 2.27
C SER A 146 4.34 11.99 1.13
N TYR A 147 4.51 12.44 -0.12
CA TYR A 147 4.74 11.54 -1.26
C TYR A 147 6.01 10.71 -1.13
N LEU A 148 7.11 11.29 -0.62
CA LEU A 148 8.34 10.54 -0.39
C LEU A 148 8.18 9.51 0.72
N LEU A 149 7.44 9.83 1.79
CA LEU A 149 7.14 8.88 2.86
C LEU A 149 6.32 7.72 2.33
N ASN A 150 5.28 8.00 1.52
CA ASN A 150 4.48 6.98 0.87
C ASN A 150 5.34 6.09 -0.04
N ALA A 151 6.16 6.67 -0.93
CA ALA A 151 7.05 5.91 -1.79
C ALA A 151 8.01 4.98 -1.03
N HIS A 152 8.48 5.38 0.17
CA HIS A 152 9.27 4.48 1.02
C HIS A 152 8.44 3.32 1.57
N PHE A 153 7.18 3.57 1.96
CA PHE A 153 6.25 2.55 2.42
C PHE A 153 5.97 1.54 1.31
N GLU A 154 5.59 2.00 0.12
CA GLU A 154 5.28 1.13 -1.01
C GLU A 154 6.49 0.33 -1.48
N ASP A 155 7.67 0.95 -1.50
CA ASP A 155 8.91 0.22 -1.82
C ASP A 155 9.19 -0.89 -0.80
N HIS A 156 8.85 -0.67 0.47
CA HIS A 156 8.99 -1.71 1.49
C HIS A 156 7.97 -2.84 1.27
N ALA A 157 6.70 -2.51 1.03
CA ALA A 157 5.62 -3.46 0.80
C ALA A 157 5.86 -4.31 -0.45
N GLU A 158 6.20 -3.69 -1.58
CA GLU A 158 6.57 -4.33 -2.85
C GLU A 158 7.62 -5.44 -2.61
N HIS A 159 8.72 -5.12 -1.94
CA HIS A 159 9.77 -6.10 -1.68
C HIS A 159 9.32 -7.18 -0.69
N GLU A 160 8.57 -6.85 0.37
CA GLU A 160 8.09 -7.87 1.31
C GLU A 160 7.20 -8.91 0.60
N TYR A 161 6.30 -8.49 -0.29
CA TYR A 161 5.46 -9.39 -1.08
C TYR A 161 6.26 -10.25 -2.05
N MET A 162 7.16 -9.63 -2.82
CA MET A 162 7.95 -10.35 -3.82
C MET A 162 8.92 -11.34 -3.17
N GLU A 163 9.50 -11.00 -2.02
CA GLU A 163 10.32 -11.89 -1.21
C GLU A 163 9.47 -13.01 -0.57
N PHE A 164 8.26 -12.71 -0.08
CA PHE A 164 7.35 -13.71 0.49
C PHE A 164 7.00 -14.80 -0.52
N VAL A 165 6.69 -14.44 -1.77
CA VAL A 165 6.42 -15.44 -2.82
C VAL A 165 7.67 -16.27 -3.13
N ALA A 166 8.85 -15.65 -3.16
CA ALA A 166 10.12 -16.37 -3.39
C ALA A 166 10.46 -17.35 -2.26
N GLU A 167 10.13 -17.00 -1.03
CA GLU A 167 10.34 -17.83 0.17
C GLU A 167 9.30 -18.97 0.30
N ASN A 168 8.19 -18.91 -0.43
CA ASN A 168 7.06 -19.84 -0.31
C ASN A 168 6.63 -20.42 -1.67
N PRO A 169 7.47 -21.26 -2.32
CA PRO A 169 7.17 -21.83 -3.65
C PRO A 169 5.92 -22.72 -3.68
N ALA A 170 5.43 -23.17 -2.53
CA ALA A 170 4.18 -23.92 -2.40
C ALA A 170 2.95 -23.11 -2.88
N LEU A 171 3.01 -21.77 -2.79
CA LEU A 171 1.93 -20.87 -3.21
C LEU A 171 1.60 -20.99 -4.71
N GLU A 172 2.52 -21.50 -5.52
CA GLU A 172 2.31 -21.73 -6.96
C GLU A 172 1.32 -22.87 -7.22
N GLN A 173 1.17 -23.81 -6.28
CA GLN A 173 0.23 -24.92 -6.39
C GLN A 173 -1.11 -24.65 -5.70
N GLU A 174 -1.19 -23.61 -4.87
CA GLU A 174 -2.42 -23.22 -4.20
C GLU A 174 -3.27 -22.34 -5.13
N ALA A 175 -4.49 -22.78 -5.47
CA ALA A 175 -5.40 -21.98 -6.29
C ALA A 175 -5.84 -20.71 -5.54
N PHE A 176 -5.97 -19.60 -6.27
CA PHE A 176 -6.58 -18.40 -5.72
C PHE A 176 -8.10 -18.50 -5.78
N GLU A 177 -8.71 -18.75 -4.62
CA GLU A 177 -10.15 -18.70 -4.41
C GLU A 177 -10.48 -17.57 -3.43
N SER A 178 -11.28 -16.61 -3.90
CA SER A 178 -11.67 -15.45 -3.10
C SER A 178 -13.06 -14.96 -3.52
N LEU A 179 -13.84 -14.50 -2.55
CA LEU A 179 -15.09 -13.79 -2.77
C LEU A 179 -14.89 -12.47 -3.54
N PHE A 180 -13.68 -11.92 -3.52
CA PHE A 180 -13.34 -10.62 -4.12
C PHE A 180 -12.67 -10.73 -5.49
N ARG A 181 -12.60 -11.92 -6.09
CA ARG A 181 -11.92 -12.12 -7.38
C ARG A 181 -12.53 -11.31 -8.53
N ASP A 182 -13.83 -11.06 -8.50
CA ASP A 182 -14.54 -10.32 -9.56
C ASP A 182 -14.25 -8.81 -9.48
N ASP A 183 -13.96 -8.31 -8.27
CA ASP A 183 -13.59 -6.90 -8.02
C ASP A 183 -12.09 -6.66 -8.20
N TYR A 184 -11.26 -7.57 -7.65
CA TYR A 184 -9.82 -7.41 -7.63
C TYR A 184 -9.16 -7.96 -8.91
N GLY A 185 -9.47 -9.20 -9.29
CA GLY A 185 -8.89 -9.87 -10.45
C GLY A 185 -8.86 -11.39 -10.31
N HIS A 186 -8.77 -12.08 -11.45
CA HIS A 186 -8.65 -13.54 -11.50
C HIS A 186 -7.19 -13.96 -11.65
N PHE A 187 -6.75 -14.88 -10.79
CA PHE A 187 -5.39 -15.43 -10.78
C PHE A 187 -5.44 -16.96 -10.70
N SER A 188 -4.47 -17.62 -11.33
CA SER A 188 -4.33 -19.07 -11.31
C SER A 188 -3.93 -19.61 -9.95
N SER A 189 -3.07 -18.89 -9.23
CA SER A 189 -2.48 -19.32 -7.97
C SER A 189 -2.42 -18.18 -6.95
N LEU A 190 -2.26 -18.53 -5.67
CA LEU A 190 -1.96 -17.56 -4.63
C LEU A 190 -0.65 -16.83 -4.91
N ALA A 191 0.36 -17.51 -5.47
CA ALA A 191 1.62 -16.86 -5.85
C ALA A 191 1.39 -15.73 -6.88
N ASP A 192 0.55 -15.95 -7.89
CA ASP A 192 0.21 -14.93 -8.87
C ASP A 192 -0.57 -13.77 -8.24
N MET A 193 -1.51 -14.06 -7.34
CA MET A 193 -2.23 -13.02 -6.60
C MET A 193 -1.27 -12.16 -5.74
N PHE A 194 -0.36 -12.78 -4.98
CA PHE A 194 0.62 -12.03 -4.17
C PHE A 194 1.60 -11.23 -5.02
N ARG A 195 2.01 -11.75 -6.19
CA ARG A 195 2.81 -10.96 -7.15
C ARG A 195 2.04 -9.77 -7.70
N GLN A 196 0.73 -9.93 -7.93
CA GLN A 196 -0.09 -8.81 -8.38
C GLN A 196 -0.17 -7.74 -7.30
N ILE A 197 -0.38 -8.12 -6.02
CA ILE A 197 -0.33 -7.17 -4.90
C ILE A 197 1.03 -6.46 -4.89
N GLY A 198 2.14 -7.20 -4.93
CA GLY A 198 3.47 -6.58 -4.97
C GLY A 198 3.70 -5.65 -6.17
N TYR A 199 3.06 -5.92 -7.32
CA TYR A 199 3.09 -5.03 -8.48
C TYR A 199 2.20 -3.78 -8.29
N ASP A 200 1.05 -3.93 -7.66
CA ASP A 200 0.18 -2.82 -7.28
C ASP A 200 0.96 -1.85 -6.36
N GLU A 201 1.70 -2.37 -5.37
CA GLU A 201 2.60 -1.57 -4.52
C GLU A 201 3.68 -0.84 -5.34
N LYS A 202 4.28 -1.52 -6.33
CA LYS A 202 5.22 -0.88 -7.24
C LYS A 202 4.59 0.27 -8.01
N ALA A 203 3.35 0.12 -8.47
CA ALA A 203 2.63 1.17 -9.18
C ALA A 203 2.36 2.37 -8.26
N HIS A 204 1.92 2.14 -7.02
CA HIS A 204 1.74 3.15 -5.98
C HIS A 204 3.04 3.91 -5.67
N LYS A 205 4.16 3.19 -5.58
CA LYS A 205 5.51 3.77 -5.43
C LYS A 205 5.84 4.71 -6.58
N LEU A 206 5.69 4.23 -7.81
CA LEU A 206 6.03 4.99 -9.01
C LEU A 206 5.16 6.25 -9.15
N GLU A 207 3.87 6.15 -8.82
CA GLU A 207 2.98 7.30 -8.81
C GLU A 207 3.39 8.33 -7.76
N SER A 208 3.69 7.89 -6.54
CA SER A 208 4.19 8.76 -5.46
C SER A 208 5.48 9.48 -5.88
N LEU A 209 6.39 8.79 -6.58
CA LEU A 209 7.61 9.39 -7.13
C LEU A 209 7.33 10.37 -8.29
N ALA A 210 6.36 10.09 -9.15
CA ALA A 210 5.95 11.00 -10.21
C ALA A 210 5.38 12.30 -9.61
N ARG A 211 4.53 12.20 -8.57
CA ARG A 211 3.99 13.36 -7.85
C ARG A 211 5.07 14.15 -7.11
N LEU A 212 6.06 13.45 -6.55
CA LEU A 212 7.27 14.08 -5.99
C LEU A 212 8.00 14.92 -7.05
N GLN A 213 8.08 14.49 -8.30
CA GLN A 213 8.73 15.26 -9.36
C GLN A 213 7.86 16.44 -9.82
N ALA A 214 6.55 16.24 -10.00
CA ALA A 214 5.61 17.29 -10.40
C ALA A 214 5.54 18.44 -9.38
N ALA A 215 5.59 18.12 -8.09
CA ALA A 215 5.65 19.11 -7.01
C ALA A 215 6.98 19.88 -6.93
N ARG A 216 7.88 19.72 -7.92
CA ARG A 216 9.18 20.41 -8.02
C ARG A 216 9.11 21.59 -9.00
N PHE A 217 8.10 21.60 -9.85
CA PHE A 217 7.87 22.55 -10.95
C PHE A 217 6.56 23.33 -10.79
N GLN A 218 6.04 23.43 -9.56
CA GLN A 218 4.93 24.30 -9.18
C GLN A 218 5.45 25.43 -8.30
#